data_AF-A0A7R8ZEQ3-F1
#
_entry.id   AF-A0A7R8ZEQ3-F1
#
_cell.length_a   1.000
_cell.length_b   1.000
_cell.length_c   1.000
_cell.angle_alpha   90.00
_cell.angle_beta   90.00
_cell.angle_gamma   90.00
#
_symmetry.space_group_name_H-M   'P 1'
#
loop_
_entity.id
_entity.type
_entity.pdbx_description
1 polymer ?
#
loop_
_entity_poly.entity_id
_entity_poly.type
_entity_poly.pdbx_seq_one_letter_code
_entity_poly.pdbx_strand_id
1 'polypeptide(L)'
;MDAGRKYLNRCLVRVKSLAVASKAAIPLPYSDNWNMEIDKDWQGCSEADSSSQVPQIIEANPDSPQKSPKDRLIDLFDQVEKHVERMRRDALRMEEEKDILLTTLDTLRNSEMMIELNESEREEVNHFAEHIFNRCLTVEVHVKTTRDPMQEDSLHQVNSYIDSLVVSLREDPTGTKTRCVMYMNACSSQAQGAADKNFEAVILGCTLDDQKRIKKRLQGLLDYIDTSTRFG
;
A
#
# COMPACT_ATOMS: atom_id res chain seq x y z
N MET A 1 27.07 14.35 -7.41
CA MET A 1 25.95 14.83 -8.26
C MET A 1 25.25 13.72 -9.08
N ASP A 2 25.62 12.43 -8.95
CA ASP A 2 25.10 11.36 -9.84
C ASP A 2 24.17 10.31 -9.17
N ALA A 3 23.96 10.40 -7.85
CA ALA A 3 23.06 9.49 -7.12
C ALA A 3 21.57 9.92 -7.20
N GLY A 4 21.30 11.24 -7.17
CA GLY A 4 19.93 11.78 -7.24
C GLY A 4 19.24 11.58 -8.59
N ARG A 5 19.99 11.59 -9.71
CA ARG A 5 19.44 11.30 -11.06
C ARG A 5 19.06 9.83 -11.26
N LYS A 6 19.73 8.90 -10.56
CA LYS A 6 19.42 7.47 -10.62
C LYS A 6 18.14 7.13 -9.86
N TYR A 7 17.83 7.85 -8.78
CA TYR A 7 16.59 7.70 -8.02
C TYR A 7 15.39 8.36 -8.71
N LEU A 8 15.57 9.54 -9.32
CA LEU A 8 14.58 10.13 -10.23
C LEU A 8 14.24 9.15 -11.37
N ASN A 9 15.22 8.46 -11.95
CA ASN A 9 14.96 7.45 -12.99
C ASN A 9 14.26 6.19 -12.45
N ARG A 10 14.47 5.78 -11.19
CA ARG A 10 13.81 4.59 -10.61
C ARG A 10 12.38 4.90 -10.11
N CYS A 11 12.14 6.09 -9.57
CA CYS A 11 10.81 6.66 -9.42
C CYS A 11 10.13 6.83 -10.78
N LEU A 12 10.84 7.30 -11.82
CA LEU A 12 10.31 7.35 -13.19
C LEU A 12 10.02 5.97 -13.77
N VAL A 13 10.68 4.88 -13.37
CA VAL A 13 10.33 3.52 -13.85
C VAL A 13 9.08 2.99 -13.13
N ARG A 14 8.89 3.33 -11.85
CA ARG A 14 7.65 3.00 -11.12
C ARG A 14 6.48 3.91 -11.46
N VAL A 15 6.77 5.15 -11.89
CA VAL A 15 5.80 6.13 -12.40
C VAL A 15 5.55 5.95 -13.91
N LYS A 16 6.47 5.40 -14.71
CA LYS A 16 6.25 5.14 -16.16
C LYS A 16 5.27 4.01 -16.44
N SER A 17 5.06 3.09 -15.49
CA SER A 17 3.93 2.15 -15.58
C SER A 17 2.57 2.81 -15.27
N LEU A 18 2.58 4.07 -14.81
CA LEU A 18 1.41 4.90 -14.49
C LEU A 18 1.36 6.21 -15.31
N ALA A 19 2.35 6.49 -16.17
CA ALA A 19 2.50 7.75 -16.90
C ALA A 19 2.16 7.63 -18.38
N VAL A 20 0.99 7.06 -18.68
CA VAL A 20 0.20 7.51 -19.84
C VAL A 20 -0.80 8.61 -19.43
N ALA A 21 -0.97 8.88 -18.13
CA ALA A 21 -1.74 10.04 -17.67
C ALA A 21 -0.84 11.29 -17.55
N SER A 22 -0.99 12.19 -18.53
CA SER A 22 -0.29 13.47 -18.68
C SER A 22 -0.63 14.48 -17.58
N LYS A 23 0.39 15.22 -17.11
CA LYS A 23 0.35 16.59 -16.55
C LYS A 23 -0.88 16.95 -15.70
N ALA A 24 -0.90 16.46 -14.48
CA ALA A 24 -1.41 17.21 -13.33
C ALA A 24 -0.71 16.65 -12.09
N ALA A 25 0.19 17.43 -11.49
CA ALA A 25 0.65 17.14 -10.14
C ALA A 25 -0.58 17.35 -9.23
N ILE A 26 -1.19 16.26 -8.78
CA ILE A 26 -2.29 16.28 -7.81
C ILE A 26 -1.65 16.03 -6.44
N PRO A 27 -1.64 17.00 -5.52
CA PRO A 27 -1.30 16.74 -4.11
C PRO A 27 -2.37 15.82 -3.53
N LEU A 28 -1.97 14.74 -2.87
CA LEU A 28 -2.91 13.86 -2.14
C LEU A 28 -3.34 14.57 -0.85
N PRO A 29 -4.62 14.90 -0.64
CA PRO A 29 -5.06 15.45 0.63
C PRO A 29 -5.33 14.34 1.64
N TYR A 30 -4.87 14.65 2.84
CA TYR A 30 -5.06 14.06 4.16
C TYR A 30 -6.47 13.50 4.43
N SER A 31 -6.55 12.29 5.00
CA SER A 31 -7.67 11.89 5.86
C SER A 31 -7.26 10.81 6.85
N ASP A 32 -7.09 11.24 8.10
CA ASP A 32 -7.13 10.43 9.31
C ASP A 32 -8.57 9.93 9.52
N ASN A 33 -8.89 8.68 9.14
CA ASN A 33 -9.90 7.87 9.85
C ASN A 33 -9.85 6.39 9.41
N TRP A 34 -8.93 5.62 9.99
CA TRP A 34 -8.90 4.17 9.82
C TRP A 34 -9.87 3.50 10.79
N ASN A 35 -11.15 3.44 10.42
CA ASN A 35 -12.02 2.38 10.95
C ASN A 35 -11.60 1.07 10.27
N MET A 36 -10.55 0.49 10.84
CA MET A 36 -10.17 -0.88 10.63
C MET A 36 -11.34 -1.74 11.12
N GLU A 37 -12.03 -2.43 10.20
CA GLU A 37 -12.70 -3.66 10.58
C GLU A 37 -11.58 -4.61 11.00
N ILE A 38 -11.28 -4.53 12.29
CA ILE A 38 -10.39 -5.43 13.00
C ILE A 38 -10.98 -6.82 12.82
N ASP A 39 -10.24 -7.69 12.11
CA ASP A 39 -10.39 -9.13 12.25
C ASP A 39 -10.42 -9.42 13.75
N LYS A 40 -11.54 -9.96 14.24
CA LYS A 40 -11.86 -10.15 15.66
C LYS A 40 -10.93 -11.11 16.42
N ASP A 41 -9.82 -11.52 15.82
CA ASP A 41 -8.71 -12.23 16.47
C ASP A 41 -7.57 -11.30 16.94
N TRP A 42 -7.76 -9.98 16.88
CA TRP A 42 -6.79 -9.00 17.38
C TRP A 42 -6.93 -8.78 18.90
N GLN A 43 -6.45 -9.74 19.68
CA GLN A 43 -6.05 -9.48 21.07
C GLN A 43 -4.66 -8.84 21.06
N GLY A 44 -4.57 -7.64 21.66
CA GLY A 44 -3.36 -6.84 21.70
C GLY A 44 -2.18 -7.59 22.31
N CYS A 45 -1.02 -7.48 21.66
CA CYS A 45 0.25 -7.82 22.29
C CYS A 45 0.96 -6.53 22.67
N SER A 46 0.65 -6.02 23.85
CA SER A 46 1.71 -5.40 24.66
C SER A 46 2.35 -6.51 25.47
N GLU A 47 3.51 -6.96 25.03
CA GLU A 47 4.57 -7.44 25.89
C GLU A 47 5.80 -7.66 25.02
N ALA A 48 6.95 -7.25 25.55
CA ALA A 48 8.24 -7.45 24.92
C ALA A 48 8.48 -8.95 24.73
N ASP A 49 8.24 -9.48 23.52
CA ASP A 49 8.76 -10.78 23.13
C ASP A 49 9.95 -10.58 22.20
N SER A 50 11.09 -10.43 22.87
CA SER A 50 12.40 -10.64 22.29
C SER A 50 12.54 -12.11 21.88
N SER A 51 12.11 -12.46 20.67
CA SER A 51 12.55 -13.72 20.06
C SER A 51 12.46 -13.66 18.53
N SER A 52 13.53 -13.16 17.93
CA SER A 52 14.01 -13.67 16.63
C SER A 52 14.41 -15.15 16.80
N GLN A 53 13.44 -16.03 17.09
CA GLN A 53 13.70 -17.47 17.15
C GLN A 53 13.56 -18.03 15.75
N VAL A 54 14.73 -18.19 15.10
CA VAL A 54 14.91 -19.22 14.08
C VAL A 54 14.41 -20.54 14.67
N PRO A 55 13.64 -21.38 13.94
CA PRO A 55 13.12 -22.63 14.48
C PRO A 55 14.28 -23.46 15.06
N GLN A 56 14.31 -23.62 16.39
CA GLN A 56 15.26 -24.51 17.03
C GLN A 56 14.81 -25.95 16.75
N ILE A 57 15.75 -26.78 16.29
CA ILE A 57 15.53 -28.21 16.10
C ILE A 57 15.35 -28.82 17.49
N ILE A 58 14.10 -29.00 17.90
CA ILE A 58 13.76 -29.67 19.16
C ILE A 58 13.95 -31.17 18.92
N GLU A 59 14.97 -31.76 19.55
CA GLU A 59 15.12 -33.22 19.57
C GLU A 59 13.93 -33.86 20.30
N ALA A 60 13.32 -34.87 19.68
CA ALA A 60 12.02 -35.40 20.06
C ALA A 60 12.02 -36.14 21.41
N ASN A 61 10.97 -35.92 22.21
CA ASN A 61 10.63 -36.67 23.43
C ASN A 61 10.30 -38.15 23.09
N PRO A 62 10.92 -39.15 23.75
CA PRO A 62 10.83 -40.56 23.37
C PRO A 62 9.44 -41.23 23.48
N ASP A 63 8.47 -40.64 24.20
CA ASP A 63 7.15 -41.26 24.47
C ASP A 63 6.01 -40.84 23.54
N SER A 64 6.29 -40.06 22.48
CA SER A 64 5.29 -39.72 21.46
C SER A 64 5.31 -40.72 20.31
N PRO A 65 4.17 -41.06 19.66
CA PRO A 65 4.17 -41.85 18.44
C PRO A 65 5.07 -41.12 17.45
N GLN A 66 6.25 -41.68 17.19
CA GLN A 66 7.28 -40.98 16.45
C GLN A 66 6.76 -40.67 15.05
N LYS A 67 6.40 -39.40 14.82
CA LYS A 67 6.13 -38.87 13.48
C LYS A 67 7.24 -39.36 12.55
N SER A 68 6.87 -39.83 11.36
CA SER A 68 7.87 -40.29 10.40
C SER A 68 8.86 -39.15 10.11
N PRO A 69 10.11 -39.44 9.71
CA PRO A 69 11.06 -38.39 9.35
C PRO A 69 10.51 -37.40 8.31
N LYS A 70 9.65 -37.89 7.40
CA LYS A 70 8.92 -37.08 6.43
C LYS A 70 7.97 -36.09 7.10
N ASP A 71 7.13 -36.55 8.03
CA ASP A 71 6.13 -35.70 8.68
C ASP A 71 6.79 -34.60 9.53
N ARG A 72 7.90 -34.94 10.21
CA ARG A 72 8.70 -33.95 10.94
C ARG A 72 9.28 -32.89 10.02
N LEU A 73 9.74 -33.29 8.83
CA LEU A 73 10.29 -32.36 7.86
C LEU A 73 9.21 -31.44 7.27
N ILE A 74 8.01 -31.97 7.02
CA ILE A 74 6.85 -31.17 6.61
C ILE A 74 6.49 -30.14 7.69
N ASP A 75 6.40 -30.56 8.97
CA ASP A 75 6.13 -29.63 10.08
C ASP A 75 7.17 -28.50 10.16
N LEU A 76 8.43 -28.78 9.84
CA LEU A 76 9.49 -27.78 9.82
C LEU A 76 9.35 -26.82 8.62
N PHE A 77 8.99 -27.35 7.44
CA PHE A 77 8.72 -26.50 6.27
C PHE A 77 7.53 -25.58 6.51
N ASP A 78 6.44 -26.08 7.12
CA ASP A 78 5.28 -25.26 7.47
C ASP A 78 5.65 -24.14 8.45
N GLN A 79 6.56 -24.40 9.40
CA GLN A 79 7.08 -23.37 10.32
C GLN A 79 7.90 -22.31 9.59
N VAL A 80 8.74 -22.73 8.64
CA VAL A 80 9.52 -21.80 7.80
C VAL A 80 8.59 -20.96 6.93
N GLU A 81 7.57 -21.56 6.31
CA GLU A 81 6.58 -20.85 5.50
C GLU A 81 5.83 -19.79 6.33
N LYS A 82 5.37 -20.16 7.54
CA LYS A 82 4.74 -19.18 8.47
C LYS A 82 5.68 -18.03 8.81
N HIS A 83 6.98 -18.29 8.96
CA HIS A 83 7.97 -17.25 9.21
C HIS A 83 8.16 -16.34 8.00
N VAL A 84 8.21 -16.91 6.79
CA VAL A 84 8.25 -16.14 5.53
C VAL A 84 7.02 -15.24 5.39
N GLU A 85 5.82 -15.75 5.65
CA GLU A 85 4.59 -14.95 5.58
C GLU A 85 4.52 -13.85 6.65
N ARG A 86 5.11 -14.08 7.84
CA ARG A 86 5.27 -13.03 8.85
C ARG A 86 6.25 -11.96 8.36
N MET A 87 7.41 -12.35 7.86
CA MET A 87 8.44 -11.45 7.33
C MET A 87 7.90 -10.60 6.18
N ARG A 88 7.11 -11.19 5.27
CA ARG A 88 6.43 -10.47 4.18
C ARG A 88 5.50 -9.38 4.73
N ARG A 89 4.67 -9.71 5.73
CA ARG A 89 3.78 -8.73 6.38
C ARG A 89 4.54 -7.62 7.09
N ASP A 90 5.59 -7.95 7.83
CA ASP A 90 6.43 -6.97 8.51
C ASP A 90 7.14 -6.04 7.51
N ALA A 91 7.61 -6.58 6.39
CA ALA A 91 8.20 -5.79 5.32
C ALA A 91 7.20 -4.84 4.63
N LEU A 92 5.97 -5.30 4.37
CA LEU A 92 4.89 -4.44 3.86
C LEU A 92 4.54 -3.32 4.85
N ARG A 93 4.51 -3.62 6.16
CA ARG A 93 4.30 -2.59 7.21
C ARG A 93 5.42 -1.55 7.19
N MET A 94 6.67 -1.97 7.08
CA MET A 94 7.81 -1.03 6.99
C MET A 94 7.77 -0.18 5.72
N GLU A 95 7.34 -0.73 4.57
CA GLU A 95 7.09 0.06 3.36
C GLU A 95 6.04 1.16 3.63
N GLU A 96 4.93 0.81 4.30
CA GLU A 96 3.86 1.77 4.63
C GLU A 96 4.27 2.81 5.66
N GLU A 97 4.98 2.43 6.72
CA GLU A 97 5.51 3.37 7.72
C GLU A 97 6.44 4.41 7.07
N LYS A 98 7.28 3.99 6.14
CA LYS A 98 8.12 4.90 5.36
C LYS A 98 7.27 5.87 4.53
N ASP A 99 6.25 5.39 3.84
CA ASP A 99 5.36 6.24 3.03
C ASP A 99 4.58 7.25 3.90
N ILE A 100 4.16 6.85 5.10
CA ILE A 100 3.54 7.75 6.09
C ILE A 100 4.51 8.84 6.51
N LEU A 101 5.77 8.51 6.85
CA LEU A 101 6.77 9.51 7.22
C LEU A 101 7.01 10.53 6.10
N LEU A 102 7.12 10.07 4.86
CA LEU A 102 7.31 10.95 3.70
C LEU A 102 6.09 11.85 3.48
N THR A 103 4.88 11.32 3.66
CA THR A 103 3.62 12.08 3.54
C THR A 103 3.47 13.13 4.65
N THR A 104 3.82 12.78 5.88
CA THR A 104 3.84 13.72 7.01
C THR A 104 4.83 14.86 6.77
N LEU A 105 6.03 14.57 6.27
CA LEU A 105 7.00 15.61 5.93
C LEU A 105 6.48 16.55 4.84
N ASP A 106 5.81 16.01 3.82
CA ASP A 106 5.20 16.84 2.78
C ASP A 106 4.07 17.72 3.35
N THR A 107 3.23 17.16 4.22
CA THR A 107 2.16 17.90 4.90
C THR A 107 2.70 19.06 5.73
N LEU A 108 3.78 18.84 6.48
CA LEU A 108 4.43 19.87 7.27
C LEU A 108 5.05 20.97 6.39
N ARG A 109 5.70 20.59 5.29
CA ARG A 109 6.31 21.56 4.34
C ARG A 109 5.29 22.42 3.61
N ASN A 110 4.07 21.92 3.45
CA ASN A 110 2.96 22.63 2.80
C ASN A 110 1.96 23.22 3.80
N SER A 111 2.27 23.18 5.10
CA SER A 111 1.41 23.72 6.16
C SER A 111 1.33 25.24 6.10
N GLU A 112 0.18 25.80 6.50
CA GLU A 112 0.00 27.25 6.66
C GLU A 112 1.01 27.88 7.63
N MET A 113 1.52 27.10 8.60
CA MET A 113 2.59 27.54 9.51
C MET A 113 3.84 28.01 8.74
N MET A 114 4.11 27.47 7.55
CA MET A 114 5.25 27.86 6.71
C MET A 114 5.09 29.26 6.10
N ILE A 115 3.86 29.78 6.05
CA ILE A 115 3.54 31.13 5.55
C ILE A 115 3.87 32.19 6.61
N GLU A 116 3.75 31.83 7.89
CA GLU A 116 4.01 32.72 9.02
C GLU A 116 5.51 32.96 9.27
N LEU A 117 6.36 32.08 8.75
CA LEU A 117 7.82 32.16 8.90
C LEU A 117 8.42 33.26 8.00
N ASN A 118 9.42 33.95 8.52
CA ASN A 118 10.25 34.81 7.68
C ASN A 118 11.16 33.97 6.77
N GLU A 119 11.83 34.63 5.82
CA GLU A 119 12.65 33.93 4.81
C GLU A 119 13.76 33.05 5.41
N SER A 120 14.49 33.57 6.41
CA SER A 120 15.57 32.84 7.08
C SER A 120 15.05 31.62 7.84
N GLU A 121 13.98 31.79 8.63
CA GLU A 121 13.36 30.69 9.38
C GLU A 121 12.83 29.61 8.44
N ARG A 122 12.21 30.02 7.32
CA ARG A 122 11.67 29.10 6.33
C ARG A 122 12.76 28.30 5.63
N GLU A 123 13.91 28.90 5.32
CA GLU A 123 15.06 28.20 4.76
C GLU A 123 15.63 27.17 5.75
N GLU A 124 15.79 27.56 7.02
CA GLU A 124 16.26 26.65 8.08
C GLU A 124 15.32 25.45 8.27
N VAL A 125 14.01 25.69 8.35
CA VAL A 125 13.00 24.64 8.47
C VAL A 125 12.98 23.73 7.24
N ASN A 126 13.09 24.29 6.03
CA ASN A 126 13.15 23.48 4.81
C ASN A 126 14.42 22.61 4.76
N HIS A 127 15.57 23.13 5.18
CA HIS A 127 16.79 22.36 5.26
C HIS A 127 16.65 21.19 6.26
N PHE A 128 16.00 21.42 7.41
CA PHE A 128 15.72 20.35 8.37
C PHE A 128 14.76 19.29 7.80
N ALA A 129 13.69 19.71 7.14
CA ALA A 129 12.76 18.80 6.48
C ALA A 129 13.43 17.97 5.38
N GLU A 130 14.29 18.59 4.56
CA GLU A 130 15.08 17.92 3.52
C GLU A 130 16.06 16.90 4.12
N HIS A 131 16.71 17.24 5.24
CA HIS A 131 17.56 16.30 5.97
C HIS A 131 16.79 15.04 6.36
N ILE A 132 15.63 15.19 7.01
CA ILE A 132 14.82 14.04 7.45
C ILE A 132 14.33 13.25 6.24
N PHE A 133 13.85 13.94 5.19
CA PHE A 133 13.41 13.32 3.94
C PHE A 133 14.51 12.41 3.35
N ASN A 134 15.73 12.93 3.23
CA ASN A 134 16.87 12.18 2.72
C ASN A 134 17.23 10.96 3.59
N ARG A 135 17.05 11.05 4.92
CA ARG A 135 17.22 9.90 5.82
C ARG A 135 16.15 8.84 5.62
N CYS A 136 14.89 9.24 5.44
CA CYS A 136 13.81 8.29 5.11
C CYS A 136 14.11 7.53 3.80
N LEU A 137 14.75 8.19 2.83
CA LEU A 137 15.13 7.56 1.56
C LEU A 137 16.24 6.51 1.68
N THR A 138 17.02 6.46 2.78
CA THR A 138 18.04 5.42 2.96
C THR A 138 17.43 4.07 3.36
N VAL A 139 16.15 4.03 3.74
CA VAL A 139 15.42 2.80 4.05
C VAL A 139 14.84 2.25 2.75
N GLU A 140 15.33 1.11 2.27
CA GLU A 140 14.80 0.40 1.10
C GLU A 140 14.26 -0.96 1.54
N VAL A 141 12.94 -1.13 1.45
CA VAL A 141 12.23 -2.39 1.71
C VAL A 141 11.43 -2.70 0.46
N HIS A 142 11.43 -3.96 0.04
CA HIS A 142 10.67 -4.39 -1.14
C HIS A 142 10.09 -5.77 -0.97
N VAL A 143 8.76 -5.89 -1.08
CA VAL A 143 8.07 -7.18 -1.20
C VAL A 143 7.62 -7.40 -2.64
N LYS A 144 8.15 -8.46 -3.27
CA LYS A 144 7.76 -8.86 -4.62
C LYS A 144 6.48 -9.70 -4.58
N THR A 145 5.50 -9.29 -5.37
CA THR A 145 4.34 -10.10 -5.74
C THR A 145 4.67 -10.85 -7.01
N THR A 146 4.63 -12.18 -6.97
CA THR A 146 4.80 -13.04 -8.14
C THR A 146 3.45 -13.25 -8.79
N ARG A 147 3.38 -13.11 -10.11
CA ARG A 147 2.15 -13.29 -10.89
C ARG A 147 2.38 -14.25 -12.03
N ASP A 148 1.35 -15.01 -12.36
CA ASP A 148 1.27 -15.70 -13.63
C ASP A 148 0.77 -14.75 -14.75
N PRO A 149 0.84 -15.15 -16.04
CA PRO A 149 0.40 -14.30 -17.15
C PRO A 149 -1.07 -13.86 -17.05
N MET A 150 -1.96 -14.72 -16.57
CA MET A 150 -3.39 -14.41 -16.46
C MET A 150 -3.65 -13.36 -15.36
N GLN A 151 -2.91 -13.45 -14.26
CA GLN A 151 -2.92 -12.45 -13.18
C GLN A 151 -2.38 -11.10 -13.64
N GLU A 152 -1.31 -11.08 -14.45
CA GLU A 152 -0.80 -9.83 -15.06
C GLU A 152 -1.84 -9.22 -16.03
N ASP A 153 -2.45 -10.01 -16.91
CA ASP A 153 -3.50 -9.54 -17.83
C ASP A 153 -4.71 -8.97 -17.09
N SER A 154 -5.11 -9.62 -15.98
CA SER A 154 -6.17 -9.13 -15.10
C SER A 154 -5.79 -7.80 -14.46
N LEU A 155 -4.57 -7.69 -13.91
CA LEU A 155 -4.07 -6.45 -13.32
C LEU A 155 -4.00 -5.31 -14.33
N HIS A 156 -3.56 -5.58 -15.57
CA HIS A 156 -3.54 -4.60 -16.66
C HIS A 156 -4.95 -4.08 -17.00
N GLN A 157 -5.94 -4.96 -17.04
CA GLN A 157 -7.33 -4.57 -17.27
C GLN A 157 -7.88 -3.73 -16.10
N VAL A 158 -7.62 -4.12 -14.84
CA VAL A 158 -8.02 -3.31 -13.67
C VAL A 158 -7.41 -1.91 -13.74
N ASN A 159 -6.12 -1.79 -14.09
CA ASN A 159 -5.48 -0.48 -14.23
C ASN A 159 -6.16 0.37 -15.30
N SER A 160 -6.58 -0.23 -16.42
CA SER A 160 -7.31 0.47 -17.49
C SER A 160 -8.67 1.01 -17.02
N TYR A 161 -9.38 0.27 -16.16
CA TYR A 161 -10.61 0.75 -15.53
C TYR A 161 -10.37 1.95 -14.62
N ILE A 162 -9.29 1.92 -13.82
CA ILE A 162 -8.92 3.03 -12.92
C ILE A 162 -8.51 4.26 -13.73
N ASP A 163 -7.68 4.09 -14.77
CA ASP A 163 -7.25 5.19 -15.63
C ASP A 163 -8.45 5.87 -16.30
N SER A 164 -9.45 5.08 -16.70
CA SER A 164 -10.71 5.59 -17.26
C SER A 164 -11.50 6.44 -16.26
N LEU A 165 -11.48 6.12 -14.95
CA LEU A 165 -12.07 6.99 -13.92
C LEU A 165 -11.33 8.32 -13.85
N VAL A 166 -9.99 8.29 -13.83
CA VAL A 166 -9.17 9.51 -13.73
C VAL A 166 -9.43 10.45 -14.92
N VAL A 167 -9.53 9.90 -16.14
CA VAL A 167 -9.85 10.68 -17.34
C VAL A 167 -11.27 11.25 -17.28
N SER A 168 -12.25 10.44 -16.87
CA SER A 168 -13.67 10.85 -16.83
C SER A 168 -13.96 11.92 -15.78
N LEU A 169 -13.09 12.05 -14.76
CA LEU A 169 -13.34 12.92 -13.61
C LEU A 169 -13.53 14.39 -13.98
N ARG A 170 -12.87 14.88 -15.04
CA ARG A 170 -13.02 16.27 -15.49
C ARG A 170 -14.33 16.54 -16.21
N GLU A 171 -14.89 15.52 -16.86
CA GLU A 171 -16.07 15.65 -17.72
C GLU A 171 -17.36 15.35 -16.95
N ASP A 172 -17.34 14.33 -16.08
CA ASP A 172 -18.48 13.90 -15.29
C ASP A 172 -18.03 13.47 -13.87
N PRO A 173 -17.84 14.42 -12.95
CA PRO A 173 -17.40 14.12 -11.59
C PRO A 173 -18.40 13.24 -10.82
N THR A 174 -19.70 13.49 -10.99
CA THR A 174 -20.75 12.76 -10.26
C THR A 174 -20.86 11.32 -10.75
N GLY A 175 -20.93 11.07 -12.05
CA GLY A 175 -20.97 9.70 -12.58
C GLY A 175 -19.66 8.95 -12.36
N THR A 176 -18.51 9.64 -12.41
CA THR A 176 -17.21 9.06 -12.05
C THR A 176 -17.18 8.62 -10.58
N LYS A 177 -17.71 9.44 -9.67
CA LYS A 177 -17.86 9.08 -8.25
C LYS A 177 -18.71 7.82 -8.09
N THR A 178 -19.88 7.78 -8.72
CA THR A 178 -20.77 6.61 -8.67
C THR A 178 -20.08 5.35 -9.17
N ARG A 179 -19.35 5.43 -10.29
CA ARG A 179 -18.61 4.29 -10.85
C ARG A 179 -17.47 3.85 -9.94
N CYS A 180 -16.74 4.78 -9.34
CA CYS A 180 -15.68 4.49 -8.36
C CYS A 180 -16.24 3.75 -7.14
N VAL A 181 -17.43 4.14 -6.65
CA VAL A 181 -18.13 3.43 -5.57
C VAL A 181 -18.53 2.01 -6.00
N MET A 182 -19.01 1.83 -7.24
CA MET A 182 -19.34 0.48 -7.75
C MET A 182 -18.11 -0.42 -7.85
N TYR A 183 -16.94 0.11 -8.20
CA TYR A 183 -15.68 -0.64 -8.18
C TYR A 183 -15.22 -0.96 -6.76
N MET A 184 -15.36 -0.01 -5.82
CA MET A 184 -15.09 -0.25 -4.39
C MET A 184 -15.96 -1.38 -3.83
N ASN A 185 -17.24 -1.41 -4.22
CA ASN A 185 -18.16 -2.49 -3.84
C ASN A 185 -17.73 -3.83 -4.44
N ALA A 186 -17.24 -3.85 -5.68
CA ALA A 186 -16.71 -5.07 -6.31
C ALA A 186 -15.43 -5.62 -5.65
N CYS A 187 -14.71 -4.80 -4.86
CA CYS A 187 -13.57 -5.26 -4.06
C CYS A 187 -13.95 -5.90 -2.72
N SER A 188 -15.24 -5.98 -2.37
CA SER A 188 -15.70 -6.52 -1.08
C SER A 188 -16.92 -7.42 -1.23
N SER A 189 -16.84 -8.64 -0.70
CA SER A 189 -17.98 -9.58 -0.67
C SER A 189 -19.13 -9.12 0.23
N GLN A 190 -18.88 -8.15 1.13
CA GLN A 190 -19.86 -7.65 2.11
C GLN A 190 -20.44 -6.28 1.73
N ALA A 191 -20.10 -5.75 0.54
CA ALA A 191 -20.55 -4.42 0.13
C ALA A 191 -22.09 -4.35 0.05
N GLN A 192 -22.66 -3.37 0.76
CA GLN A 192 -24.08 -3.04 0.72
C GLN A 192 -24.30 -2.03 -0.42
N GLY A 193 -24.32 -2.51 -1.67
CA GLY A 193 -24.52 -1.63 -2.83
C GLY A 193 -24.35 -2.32 -4.17
N ALA A 194 -24.69 -1.60 -5.25
CA ALA A 194 -24.45 -2.09 -6.60
C ALA A 194 -22.94 -2.17 -6.86
N ALA A 195 -22.49 -3.32 -7.36
CA ALA A 195 -21.12 -3.58 -7.79
C ALA A 195 -21.07 -3.69 -9.32
N ASP A 196 -19.98 -3.23 -9.92
CA ASP A 196 -19.74 -3.45 -11.36
C ASP A 196 -19.27 -4.88 -11.59
N LYS A 197 -20.08 -5.69 -12.29
CA LYS A 197 -19.82 -7.11 -12.51
C LYS A 197 -18.66 -7.38 -13.47
N ASN A 198 -18.36 -6.46 -14.39
CA ASN A 198 -17.23 -6.60 -15.29
C ASN A 198 -15.93 -6.34 -14.53
N PHE A 199 -15.91 -5.28 -13.71
CA PHE A 199 -14.78 -4.99 -12.84
C PHE A 199 -14.58 -6.12 -11.82
N GLU A 200 -15.65 -6.63 -11.20
CA GLU A 200 -15.62 -7.74 -10.24
C GLU A 200 -14.98 -9.00 -10.84
N ALA A 201 -15.35 -9.38 -12.06
CA ALA A 201 -14.76 -10.54 -12.72
C ALA A 201 -13.24 -10.38 -12.94
N VAL A 202 -12.80 -9.18 -13.33
CA VAL A 202 -11.39 -8.91 -13.61
C VAL A 202 -10.57 -8.80 -12.32
N ILE A 203 -11.09 -8.15 -11.28
CA ILE A 203 -10.36 -7.98 -10.01
C ILE A 203 -10.15 -9.33 -9.30
N LEU A 204 -11.11 -10.27 -9.41
CA LEU A 204 -10.97 -11.63 -8.89
C LEU A 204 -9.87 -12.44 -9.58
N GLY A 205 -9.49 -12.07 -10.81
CA GLY A 205 -8.35 -12.64 -11.52
C GLY A 205 -6.98 -12.17 -11.01
N CYS A 206 -6.94 -11.14 -10.15
CA CYS A 206 -5.70 -10.61 -9.58
C CYS A 206 -5.29 -11.36 -8.30
N THR A 207 -4.03 -11.22 -7.89
CA THR A 207 -3.58 -11.73 -6.58
C THR A 207 -4.27 -11.01 -5.42
N LEU A 208 -4.39 -11.63 -4.25
CA LEU A 208 -4.97 -10.99 -3.07
C LEU A 208 -4.23 -9.70 -2.66
N ASP A 209 -2.91 -9.67 -2.83
CA ASP A 209 -2.10 -8.47 -2.58
C ASP A 209 -2.48 -7.33 -3.52
N ASP A 210 -2.70 -7.63 -4.81
CA ASP A 210 -3.15 -6.63 -5.78
C ASP A 210 -4.55 -6.14 -5.47
N GLN A 211 -5.49 -7.04 -5.15
CA GLN A 211 -6.86 -6.66 -4.80
C GLN A 211 -6.89 -5.67 -3.63
N LYS A 212 -6.08 -5.91 -2.59
CA LYS A 212 -5.92 -4.98 -1.45
C LYS A 212 -5.34 -3.63 -1.88
N ARG A 213 -4.29 -3.64 -2.72
CA ARG A 213 -3.66 -2.41 -3.23
C ARG A 213 -4.59 -1.61 -4.13
N ILE A 214 -5.37 -2.29 -4.98
CA ILE A 214 -6.36 -1.68 -5.87
C ILE A 214 -7.48 -1.03 -5.06
N LYS A 215 -8.01 -1.72 -4.04
CA LYS A 215 -9.01 -1.16 -3.12
C LYS A 215 -8.48 0.11 -2.44
N LYS A 216 -7.23 0.10 -1.96
CA LYS A 216 -6.58 1.29 -1.37
C LYS A 216 -6.48 2.45 -2.37
N ARG A 217 -6.11 2.16 -3.63
CA ARG A 217 -6.05 3.17 -4.70
C ARG A 217 -7.41 3.77 -5.03
N LEU A 218 -8.45 2.94 -5.13
CA LEU A 218 -9.82 3.39 -5.38
C LEU A 218 -10.36 4.24 -4.23
N GLN A 219 -10.07 3.87 -2.98
CA GLN A 219 -10.43 4.68 -1.81
C GLN A 219 -9.78 6.06 -1.88
N GLY A 220 -8.47 6.14 -2.10
CA GLY A 220 -7.78 7.44 -2.21
C GLY A 220 -8.29 8.30 -3.37
N LEU A 221 -8.68 7.67 -4.49
CA LEU A 221 -9.34 8.39 -5.59
C LEU A 221 -10.71 8.93 -5.16
N LEU A 222 -11.52 8.13 -4.46
CA LEU A 222 -12.82 8.55 -3.97
C LEU A 222 -12.72 9.72 -2.99
N ASP A 223 -11.77 9.66 -2.05
CA ASP A 223 -11.49 10.73 -1.09
C ASP A 223 -11.09 12.04 -1.80
N TYR A 224 -10.31 11.93 -2.88
CA TYR A 224 -9.96 13.07 -3.71
C TYR A 224 -11.17 13.67 -4.43
N ILE A 225 -12.05 12.85 -4.98
CA ILE A 225 -13.29 13.30 -5.64
C ILE A 225 -14.19 14.03 -4.63
N ASP A 226 -14.31 13.49 -3.42
CA ASP A 226 -15.12 14.07 -2.35
C ASP A 226 -14.55 15.40 -1.84
N THR A 227 -13.22 15.51 -1.79
CA THR A 227 -12.56 16.77 -1.45
C THR A 227 -12.73 17.80 -2.58
N SER A 228 -12.53 17.39 -3.83
CA SER A 228 -12.61 18.27 -5.00
C SER A 228 -14.02 18.81 -5.24
N THR A 229 -15.05 18.02 -4.96
CA THR A 229 -16.46 18.43 -5.09
C THR A 229 -16.94 19.37 -3.98
N ARG A 230 -16.23 19.45 -2.85
CA ARG A 230 -16.57 20.40 -1.76
C ARG A 230 -16.09 21.84 -2.03
N PHE A 231 -15.15 22.03 -2.95
CA PHE A 231 -14.58 23.33 -3.30
C PHE A 231 -14.89 23.76 -4.74
N GLY A 232 -15.73 23.00 -5.46
CA GLY A 232 -16.18 23.27 -6.83
C GLY A 232 -17.57 23.90 -6.89
#